data_AF-A0A962G3Y0-F1
#
_entry.id   AF-A0A962G3Y0-F1
#
_cell.length_a   1.000
_cell.length_b   1.000
_cell.length_c   1.000
_cell.angle_alpha   90.00
_cell.angle_beta   90.00
_cell.angle_gamma   90.00
#
_symmetry.space_group_name_H-M   'P 1'
#
loop_
_entity.id
_entity.type
_entity.pdbx_description
1 polymer ?
#
loop_
_entity_poly.entity_id
_entity_poly.type
_entity_poly.pdbx_seq_one_letter_code
_entity_poly.pdbx_strand_id
1 'polypeptide(L)'
;RFNKVQQDAFLPHIERGSIIFVGATTENPSFELNSALLSRCRVHVLESVSTDDIIRALQRALDDDEHGLKTLGLSISADNLDRIAQAADGDVRRALTLLEIAAELAQAEGGEITAATLAQVLADHSRRFDKQGEQFYDQISALHKCVRSSNPDAALYWLCRMLDGGCDPIYLARRLTRMAVEDIGLADPRALPMAMDAWNTYDRLGSPEGELALAQLTIYLASTAKSNAVYSAYKTARADVSASGTLPVPMHLRNAPTKLMKELGYGKAYQYDHDIAGGVALDQTGFPDELGEKVYYQPVERGLEVRLKEKLDALRAARAHGRKDKP
;
A
#
# COMPACT_ATOMS: atom_id res chain seq x y z
N ARG A 1 -16.60 5.94 12.86
CA ARG A 1 -17.45 5.47 14.01
C ARG A 1 -18.94 5.78 13.83
N PHE A 2 -19.34 6.93 13.29
CA PHE A 2 -20.75 7.15 12.91
C PHE A 2 -21.02 6.70 11.48
N ASN A 3 -22.07 5.92 11.28
CA ASN A 3 -22.55 5.59 9.95
C ASN A 3 -23.23 6.81 9.30
N LYS A 4 -23.49 6.73 8.00
CA LYS A 4 -24.08 7.83 7.22
C LYS A 4 -25.37 8.39 7.84
N VAL A 5 -26.27 7.52 8.30
CA VAL A 5 -27.56 7.91 8.90
C VAL A 5 -27.35 8.69 10.20
N GLN A 6 -26.39 8.26 11.02
CA GLN A 6 -26.03 8.96 12.25
C GLN A 6 -25.42 10.34 11.97
N GLN A 7 -24.64 10.48 10.90
CA GLN A 7 -24.08 11.77 10.50
C GLN A 7 -25.16 12.73 9.95
N ASP A 8 -26.09 12.22 9.14
CA ASP A 8 -27.17 13.01 8.55
C ASP A 8 -28.13 13.57 9.62
N ALA A 9 -28.28 12.89 10.75
CA ALA A 9 -29.12 13.35 11.86
C ALA A 9 -28.70 14.71 12.43
N PHE A 10 -27.43 15.12 12.30
CA PHE A 10 -26.95 16.40 12.80
C PHE A 10 -27.22 17.57 11.85
N LEU A 11 -27.43 17.32 10.55
CA LEU A 11 -27.53 18.37 9.53
C LEU A 11 -28.61 19.42 9.82
N PRO A 12 -29.87 19.05 10.19
CA PRO A 12 -30.91 20.05 10.43
C PRO A 12 -30.60 20.99 11.59
N HIS A 13 -29.83 20.53 12.57
CA HIS A 13 -29.46 21.31 13.76
C HIS A 13 -28.29 22.25 13.45
N ILE A 14 -27.36 21.83 12.59
CA ILE A 14 -26.25 22.66 12.11
C ILE A 14 -26.80 23.77 11.21
N GLU A 15 -27.68 23.45 10.26
CA GLU A 15 -28.24 24.41 9.29
C GLU A 15 -29.10 25.49 9.94
N ARG A 16 -29.85 25.15 11.00
CA ARG A 16 -30.64 26.11 11.77
C ARG A 16 -29.82 26.86 12.83
N GLY A 17 -28.51 26.59 12.94
CA GLY A 17 -27.63 27.23 13.91
C GLY A 17 -27.93 26.86 15.36
N SER A 18 -28.63 25.75 15.61
CA SER A 18 -28.99 25.31 16.96
C SER A 18 -27.79 24.71 17.72
N ILE A 19 -26.76 24.27 16.99
CA ILE A 19 -25.51 23.74 17.53
C ILE A 19 -24.32 24.24 16.73
N ILE A 20 -23.16 24.34 17.39
CA ILE A 20 -21.85 24.43 16.74
C ILE A 20 -21.26 23.02 16.76
N PHE A 21 -21.05 22.43 15.58
CA PHE A 21 -20.51 21.08 15.47
C PHE A 21 -18.98 21.12 15.38
N VAL A 22 -18.30 20.48 16.35
CA VAL A 22 -16.86 20.28 16.36
C VAL A 22 -16.58 18.79 16.35
N GLY A 23 -16.05 18.28 15.24
CA GLY A 23 -15.64 16.89 15.09
C GLY A 23 -14.12 16.75 15.18
N ALA A 24 -13.65 15.70 15.85
CA ALA A 24 -12.23 15.33 15.88
C ALA A 24 -12.07 13.90 15.38
N THR A 25 -11.05 13.67 14.56
CA THR A 25 -10.73 12.37 13.96
C THR A 25 -9.23 12.26 13.74
N THR A 26 -8.69 11.05 13.84
CA THR A 26 -7.33 10.71 13.39
C THR A 26 -7.30 10.25 11.94
N GLU A 27 -8.48 9.96 11.38
CA GLU A 27 -8.67 9.56 9.99
C GLU A 27 -8.90 10.75 9.07
N ASN A 28 -8.56 10.57 7.80
CA ASN A 28 -8.86 11.56 6.76
C ASN A 28 -10.39 11.82 6.71
N PRO A 29 -10.83 13.07 6.92
CA PRO A 29 -12.26 13.40 6.97
C PRO A 29 -13.00 13.03 5.68
N SER A 30 -12.32 13.02 4.53
CA SER A 30 -12.95 12.72 3.24
C SER A 30 -13.35 11.26 3.05
N PHE A 31 -12.78 10.33 3.82
CA PHE A 31 -13.15 8.92 3.79
C PHE A 31 -14.27 8.60 4.77
N GLU A 32 -14.27 9.22 5.95
CA GLU A 32 -15.18 8.87 7.04
C GLU A 32 -16.42 9.76 7.13
N LEU A 33 -16.37 10.99 6.60
CA LEU A 33 -17.50 11.92 6.65
C LEU A 33 -18.26 11.98 5.33
N ASN A 34 -19.59 12.08 5.44
CA ASN A 34 -20.41 12.32 4.27
C ASN A 34 -20.19 13.74 3.71
N SER A 35 -20.38 13.89 2.40
CA SER A 35 -20.14 15.16 1.70
C SER A 35 -21.03 16.31 2.18
N ALA A 36 -22.24 16.01 2.67
CA ALA A 36 -23.17 17.02 3.18
C ALA A 36 -22.65 17.66 4.47
N LEU A 37 -22.13 16.87 5.40
CA LEU A 37 -21.54 17.35 6.65
C LEU A 37 -20.24 18.11 6.37
N LEU A 38 -19.37 17.56 5.52
CA LEU A 38 -18.12 18.20 5.08
C LEU A 38 -18.35 19.60 4.48
N SER A 39 -19.40 19.78 3.69
CA SER A 39 -19.72 21.10 3.10
C SER A 39 -20.13 22.17 4.12
N ARG A 40 -20.47 21.78 5.36
CA ARG A 40 -20.89 22.68 6.46
C ARG A 40 -19.82 22.79 7.55
N CYS A 41 -18.69 22.10 7.40
CA CYS A 41 -17.59 22.11 8.36
C CYS A 41 -16.33 22.71 7.74
N ARG A 42 -15.56 23.46 8.54
CA ARG A 42 -14.18 23.80 8.18
C ARG A 42 -13.26 22.70 8.68
N VAL A 43 -12.38 22.21 7.80
CA VAL A 43 -11.39 21.19 8.14
C VAL A 43 -10.10 21.89 8.56
N HIS A 44 -9.62 21.58 9.76
CA HIS A 44 -8.33 22.02 10.26
C HIS A 44 -7.46 20.78 10.48
N VAL A 45 -6.27 20.77 9.88
CA VAL A 45 -5.28 19.72 10.09
C VAL A 45 -4.46 20.11 11.32
N LEU A 46 -4.39 19.20 12.29
CA LEU A 46 -3.54 19.34 13.47
C LEU A 46 -2.34 18.41 13.31
N GLU A 47 -1.14 18.94 13.53
CA GLU A 47 0.10 18.17 13.52
C GLU A 47 0.38 17.56 14.89
N SER A 48 1.23 16.54 14.92
CA SER A 48 1.76 15.99 16.18
C SER A 48 2.51 17.06 16.96
N VAL A 49 2.34 17.09 18.27
CA VAL A 49 3.00 18.07 19.14
C VAL A 49 4.49 17.75 19.22
N SER A 50 5.35 18.78 19.17
CA SER A 50 6.79 18.61 19.29
C SER A 50 7.18 18.07 20.67
N THR A 51 8.31 17.37 20.77
CA THR A 51 8.83 16.89 22.07
C THR A 51 8.98 18.04 23.08
N ASP A 52 9.48 19.20 22.64
CA ASP A 52 9.65 20.39 23.48
C ASP A 52 8.31 20.93 24.02
N ASP A 53 7.26 20.94 23.19
CA ASP A 53 5.94 21.39 23.62
C ASP A 53 5.25 20.36 24.54
N ILE A 54 5.52 19.06 24.35
CA ILE A 54 5.10 18.03 25.30
C ILE A 54 5.80 18.19 26.64
N ILE A 55 7.12 18.45 26.65
CA ILE A 55 7.89 18.76 27.88
C ILE A 55 7.24 19.94 28.61
N ARG A 56 6.86 21.01 27.90
CA ARG A 56 6.15 22.15 28.50
C ARG A 56 4.80 21.77 29.09
N ALA A 57 4.03 20.90 28.43
CA ALA A 57 2.76 20.40 28.95
C ALA A 57 2.96 19.56 30.23
N LEU A 58 3.98 18.71 30.26
CA LEU A 58 4.36 17.91 31.42
C LEU A 58 4.80 18.79 32.60
N GLN A 59 5.64 19.80 32.35
CA GLN A 59 6.05 20.79 33.36
C GLN A 59 4.85 21.53 33.94
N ARG A 60 3.92 21.97 33.08
CA ARG A 60 2.68 22.61 33.55
C ARG A 60 1.87 21.69 34.45
N ALA A 61 1.77 20.39 34.13
CA ALA A 61 1.07 19.43 34.97
C ALA A 61 1.78 19.20 36.32
N LEU A 62 3.12 19.27 36.38
CA LEU A 62 3.87 19.17 37.63
C LEU A 62 3.77 20.42 38.50
N ASP A 63 3.68 21.60 37.89
CA ASP A 63 3.68 22.89 38.58
C ASP A 63 2.28 23.43 38.95
N ASP A 64 1.22 22.75 38.50
CA ASP A 64 -0.18 23.10 38.77
C ASP A 64 -0.64 22.50 40.12
N ASP A 65 -1.11 23.36 41.00
CA ASP A 65 -1.56 23.06 42.37
C ASP A 65 -3.05 22.69 42.48
N GLU A 66 -3.86 23.02 41.48
CA GLU A 66 -5.31 22.80 41.49
C GLU A 66 -5.71 21.56 40.68
N HIS A 67 -5.11 21.39 39.50
CA HIS A 67 -5.43 20.35 38.53
C HIS A 67 -4.23 19.46 38.17
N GLY A 68 -3.08 19.69 38.82
CA GLY A 68 -1.82 18.99 38.55
C GLY A 68 -1.29 18.19 39.74
N LEU A 69 0.02 17.92 39.69
CA LEU A 69 0.74 17.02 40.59
C LEU A 69 1.59 17.76 41.63
N LYS A 70 1.54 19.09 41.68
CA LYS A 70 2.43 19.90 42.55
C LYS A 70 2.31 19.55 44.02
N THR A 71 1.10 19.24 44.47
CA THR A 71 0.80 18.90 45.87
C THR A 71 1.40 17.55 46.29
N LEU A 72 1.77 16.70 45.33
CA LEU A 72 2.39 15.41 45.59
C LEU A 72 3.89 15.54 45.95
N GLY A 73 4.49 16.72 45.76
CA GLY A 73 5.87 16.99 46.15
C GLY A 73 6.91 16.16 45.39
N LEU A 74 6.59 15.75 44.15
CA LEU A 74 7.40 14.86 43.35
C LEU A 74 8.63 15.57 42.77
N SER A 75 9.74 14.84 42.66
CA SER A 75 10.93 15.28 41.93
C SER A 75 11.12 14.45 40.65
N ILE A 76 11.53 15.11 39.57
CA ILE A 76 11.84 14.47 38.30
C ILE A 76 12.95 15.26 37.60
N SER A 77 13.90 14.57 36.99
CA SER A 77 14.97 15.19 36.22
C SER A 77 14.49 15.60 34.82
N ALA A 78 15.14 16.59 34.22
CA ALA A 78 14.85 17.01 32.85
C ALA A 78 15.00 15.85 31.83
N ASP A 79 16.01 15.01 31.99
CA ASP A 79 16.22 13.80 31.17
C ASP A 79 15.04 12.82 31.28
N ASN A 80 14.50 12.59 32.47
CA ASN A 80 13.36 11.70 32.66
C ASN A 80 12.08 12.29 32.06
N LEU A 81 11.93 13.61 32.13
CA LEU A 81 10.83 14.32 31.50
C LEU A 81 10.88 14.21 29.96
N ASP A 82 12.08 14.36 29.39
CA ASP A 82 12.33 14.17 27.96
C ASP A 82 12.03 12.71 27.52
N ARG A 83 12.40 11.72 28.32
CA ARG A 83 12.04 10.31 28.05
C ARG A 83 10.54 10.07 27.98
N ILE A 84 9.76 10.68 28.88
CA ILE A 84 8.28 10.60 28.83
C ILE A 84 7.78 11.27 27.54
N ALA A 85 8.30 12.45 27.20
CA ALA A 85 7.88 13.19 26.02
C ALA A 85 8.19 12.44 24.70
N GLN A 86 9.37 11.83 24.60
CA GLN A 86 9.74 10.98 23.46
C GLN A 86 8.86 9.73 23.37
N ALA A 87 8.56 9.09 24.50
CA ALA A 87 7.71 7.91 24.54
C ALA A 87 6.23 8.22 24.22
N ALA A 88 5.81 9.47 24.36
CA ALA A 88 4.48 9.94 24.02
C ALA A 88 4.26 10.13 22.50
N ASP A 89 5.33 10.23 21.71
CA ASP A 89 5.32 10.25 20.24
C ASP A 89 4.26 11.22 19.67
N GLY A 90 4.31 12.47 20.15
CA GLY A 90 3.42 13.54 19.68
C GLY A 90 2.02 13.59 20.31
N ASP A 91 1.68 12.67 21.24
CA ASP A 91 0.40 12.62 21.95
C ASP A 91 0.52 13.15 23.40
N VAL A 92 0.09 14.39 23.62
CA VAL A 92 0.10 15.04 24.95
C VAL A 92 -0.71 14.26 25.98
N ARG A 93 -1.84 13.67 25.61
CA ARG A 93 -2.67 12.88 26.54
C ARG A 93 -1.90 11.64 26.99
N ARG A 94 -1.24 10.94 26.05
CA ARG A 94 -0.36 9.81 26.40
C ARG A 94 0.77 10.25 27.33
N ALA A 95 1.42 11.39 27.04
CA ALA A 95 2.48 11.93 27.91
C ALA A 95 1.99 12.15 29.34
N LEU A 96 0.84 12.80 29.51
CA LEU A 96 0.24 13.07 30.81
C LEU A 96 -0.15 11.78 31.55
N THR A 97 -0.70 10.79 30.85
CA THR A 97 -1.00 9.47 31.43
C THR A 97 0.26 8.74 31.88
N LEU A 98 1.35 8.77 31.09
CA LEU A 98 2.62 8.18 31.49
C LEU A 98 3.20 8.87 32.73
N LEU A 99 3.10 10.19 32.80
CA LEU A 99 3.53 10.97 33.96
C LEU A 99 2.70 10.65 35.20
N GLU A 100 1.38 10.52 35.05
CA GLU A 100 0.45 10.15 36.13
C GLU A 100 0.80 8.77 36.72
N ILE A 101 0.98 7.75 35.87
CA ILE A 101 1.39 6.41 36.33
C ILE A 101 2.77 6.45 37.01
N ALA A 102 3.72 7.21 36.44
CA ALA A 102 5.05 7.35 37.04
C ALA A 102 4.99 8.06 38.41
N ALA A 103 4.11 9.05 38.56
CA ALA A 103 3.87 9.77 39.79
C ALA A 103 3.26 8.86 40.88
N GLU A 104 2.29 8.02 40.53
CA GLU A 104 1.69 7.04 41.46
C GLU A 104 2.73 6.04 41.98
N LEU A 105 3.59 5.52 41.11
CA LEU A 105 4.68 4.62 41.50
C LEU A 105 5.71 5.34 42.37
N ALA A 106 6.13 6.55 41.98
CA ALA A 106 7.12 7.31 42.73
C ALA A 106 6.63 7.69 44.13
N GLN A 107 5.34 7.97 44.32
CA GLN A 107 4.78 8.23 45.66
C GLN A 107 4.98 7.05 46.61
N ALA A 108 4.89 5.81 46.11
CA ALA A 108 5.14 4.62 46.93
C ALA A 108 6.63 4.42 47.26
N GLU A 109 7.53 5.03 46.47
CA GLU A 109 8.98 4.78 46.50
C GLU A 109 9.82 5.98 46.97
N GLY A 110 9.20 6.99 47.57
CA GLY A 110 9.91 8.12 48.21
C GLY A 110 9.86 9.45 47.45
N GLY A 111 9.00 9.56 46.43
CA GLY A 111 8.64 10.83 45.79
C GLY A 111 9.52 11.26 44.61
N GLU A 112 10.45 10.42 44.15
CA GLU A 112 11.29 10.71 42.98
C GLU A 112 10.92 9.81 41.80
N ILE A 113 10.64 10.41 40.64
CA ILE A 113 10.44 9.68 39.38
C ILE A 113 11.81 9.38 38.78
N THR A 114 12.32 8.18 39.08
CA THR A 114 13.64 7.73 38.64
C THR A 114 13.60 7.08 37.25
N ALA A 115 14.79 6.83 36.67
CA ALA A 115 14.90 6.07 35.42
C ALA A 115 14.37 4.63 35.56
N ALA A 116 14.45 4.03 36.75
CA ALA A 116 13.91 2.70 37.02
C ALA A 116 12.37 2.71 37.03
N THR A 117 11.78 3.74 37.64
CA THR A 117 10.32 3.98 37.60
C THR A 117 9.85 4.10 36.15
N LEU A 118 10.53 4.91 35.33
CA LEU A 118 10.19 5.04 33.91
C LEU A 118 10.39 3.74 33.12
N ALA A 119 11.41 2.95 33.40
CA ALA A 119 11.60 1.67 32.72
C ALA A 119 10.40 0.73 32.94
N GLN A 120 9.81 0.75 34.14
CA GLN A 120 8.60 -0.04 34.43
C GLN A 120 7.37 0.50 33.67
N VAL A 121 7.18 1.82 33.64
CA VAL A 121 6.04 2.45 32.95
C VAL A 121 6.14 2.29 31.43
N LEU A 122 7.34 2.45 30.87
CA LEU A 122 7.55 2.49 29.42
C LEU A 122 7.66 1.12 28.75
N ALA A 123 7.87 0.04 29.52
CA ALA A 123 8.06 -1.31 28.98
C ALA A 123 6.85 -1.86 28.21
N ASP A 124 5.64 -1.35 28.46
CA ASP A 124 4.38 -1.90 27.91
C ASP A 124 3.75 -1.03 26.79
N HIS A 125 4.43 0.04 26.36
CA HIS A 125 3.84 1.02 25.45
C HIS A 125 4.48 1.01 24.08
N SER A 126 3.97 0.13 23.19
CA SER A 126 4.29 0.16 21.76
C SER A 126 4.11 1.58 21.17
N ARG A 127 4.96 1.95 20.20
CA ARG A 127 4.88 3.24 19.49
C ARG A 127 3.50 3.43 18.85
N ARG A 128 3.16 4.69 18.55
CA ARG A 128 1.87 5.03 17.96
C ARG A 128 1.77 4.39 16.57
N PHE A 129 0.87 3.43 16.43
CA PHE A 129 0.52 2.87 15.13
C PHE A 129 -0.98 2.68 15.06
N ASP A 130 -1.60 3.52 14.25
CA ASP A 130 -3.03 3.42 13.97
C ASP A 130 -3.25 2.25 13.00
N LYS A 131 -3.56 1.06 13.53
CA LYS A 131 -3.90 -0.09 12.69
C LYS A 131 -5.14 0.27 11.88
N GLN A 132 -4.95 0.46 10.57
CA GLN A 132 -5.97 0.77 9.57
C GLN A 132 -6.35 2.26 9.44
N GLY A 133 -5.59 3.19 10.04
CA GLY A 133 -5.83 4.62 9.87
C GLY A 133 -5.07 5.31 8.72
N GLU A 134 -5.29 6.61 8.52
CA GLU A 134 -4.61 7.42 7.47
C GLU A 134 -3.09 7.22 7.47
N GLN A 135 -2.45 7.27 8.64
CA GLN A 135 -1.01 7.09 8.80
C GLN A 135 -0.52 5.70 8.34
N PHE A 136 -1.37 4.66 8.47
CA PHE A 136 -1.06 3.32 7.96
C PHE A 136 -1.04 3.32 6.43
N TYR A 137 -2.04 3.93 5.80
CA TYR A 137 -2.14 4.03 4.35
C TYR A 137 -1.04 4.89 3.74
N ASP A 138 -0.62 5.95 4.42
CA ASP A 138 0.51 6.79 4.00
C ASP A 138 1.84 6.05 4.05
N GLN A 139 2.08 5.25 5.09
CA GLN A 139 3.30 4.45 5.19
C GLN A 139 3.39 3.37 4.11
N ILE A 140 2.32 2.63 3.85
CA ILE A 140 2.35 1.62 2.76
C ILE A 140 2.46 2.28 1.38
N SER A 141 1.87 3.47 1.22
CA SER A 141 1.98 4.30 0.04
C SER A 141 3.43 4.76 -0.18
N ALA A 142 4.11 5.19 0.89
CA ALA A 142 5.51 5.58 0.88
C ALA A 142 6.43 4.40 0.54
N LEU A 143 6.26 3.25 1.22
CA LEU A 143 6.98 2.01 0.91
C LEU A 143 6.87 1.65 -0.58
N HIS A 144 5.65 1.61 -1.11
CA HIS A 144 5.41 1.26 -2.51
C HIS A 144 6.07 2.27 -3.47
N LYS A 145 5.95 3.57 -3.19
CA LYS A 145 6.58 4.61 -4.02
C LYS A 145 8.10 4.51 -4.01
N CYS A 146 8.72 4.25 -2.85
CA CYS A 146 10.16 4.06 -2.73
C CYS A 146 10.66 2.84 -3.50
N VAL A 147 9.93 1.71 -3.44
CA VAL A 147 10.22 0.53 -4.27
C VAL A 147 10.16 0.89 -5.75
N ARG A 148 9.08 1.54 -6.19
CA ARG A 148 8.88 1.94 -7.59
C ARG A 148 9.93 2.94 -8.08
N SER A 149 10.37 3.86 -7.23
CA SER A 149 11.38 4.87 -7.56
C SER A 149 12.82 4.36 -7.43
N SER A 150 13.01 3.07 -7.16
CA SER A 150 14.32 2.45 -6.95
C SER A 150 15.15 3.06 -5.81
N ASN A 151 14.51 3.33 -4.67
CA ASN A 151 15.19 3.78 -3.45
C ASN A 151 15.13 2.68 -2.37
N PRO A 152 16.11 1.75 -2.35
CA PRO A 152 16.11 0.62 -1.42
C PRO A 152 16.21 1.03 0.05
N ASP A 153 16.97 2.09 0.36
CA ASP A 153 17.17 2.55 1.73
C ASP A 153 15.87 3.12 2.33
N ALA A 154 15.18 4.00 1.59
CA ALA A 154 13.90 4.54 2.03
C ALA A 154 12.80 3.47 2.03
N ALA A 155 12.82 2.53 1.08
CA ALA A 155 11.88 1.42 1.08
C ALA A 155 12.07 0.54 2.33
N LEU A 156 13.31 0.19 2.67
CA LEU A 156 13.60 -0.57 3.88
C LEU A 156 13.17 0.17 5.14
N TYR A 157 13.41 1.49 5.22
CA TYR A 157 12.94 2.31 6.34
C TYR A 157 11.42 2.24 6.53
N TRP A 158 10.63 2.40 5.45
CA TRP A 158 9.18 2.34 5.55
C TRP A 158 8.65 0.94 5.87
N LEU A 159 9.31 -0.11 5.36
CA LEU A 159 9.00 -1.49 5.77
C LEU A 159 9.20 -1.65 7.28
N CYS A 160 10.37 -1.27 7.80
CA CYS A 160 10.69 -1.39 9.22
C CYS A 160 9.77 -0.52 10.08
N ARG A 161 9.42 0.70 9.66
CA ARG A 161 8.44 1.55 10.37
C ARG A 161 7.07 0.89 10.48
N MET A 162 6.62 0.22 9.42
CA MET A 162 5.35 -0.51 9.45
C MET A 162 5.43 -1.74 10.35
N LEU A 163 6.54 -2.50 10.32
CA LEU A 163 6.75 -3.67 11.20
C LEU A 163 6.83 -3.25 12.69
N ASP A 164 7.61 -2.22 13.01
CA ASP A 164 7.75 -1.63 14.34
C ASP A 164 6.42 -1.10 14.87
N GLY A 165 5.57 -0.57 13.99
CA GLY A 165 4.20 -0.19 14.32
C GLY A 165 3.25 -1.37 14.55
N GLY A 166 3.64 -2.60 14.24
CA GLY A 166 2.78 -3.78 14.39
C GLY A 166 1.82 -3.96 13.22
N CYS A 167 2.18 -3.49 12.02
CA CYS A 167 1.54 -3.92 10.77
C CYS A 167 1.60 -5.45 10.67
N ASP A 168 0.49 -6.08 10.28
CA ASP A 168 0.49 -7.49 9.90
C ASP A 168 1.51 -7.73 8.77
N PRO A 169 2.56 -8.54 8.96
CA PRO A 169 3.55 -8.76 7.90
C PRO A 169 2.97 -9.51 6.69
N ILE A 170 1.86 -10.23 6.83
CA ILE A 170 1.13 -10.80 5.68
C ILE A 170 0.54 -9.69 4.81
N TYR A 171 0.12 -8.56 5.40
CA TYR A 171 -0.27 -7.38 4.64
C TYR A 171 0.91 -6.84 3.81
N LEU A 172 2.10 -6.76 4.39
CA LEU A 172 3.31 -6.35 3.67
C LEU A 172 3.67 -7.33 2.56
N ALA A 173 3.62 -8.64 2.80
CA ALA A 173 3.87 -9.68 1.80
C ALA A 173 2.92 -9.55 0.58
N ARG A 174 1.62 -9.33 0.82
CA ARG A 174 0.64 -9.04 -0.24
C ARG A 174 1.02 -7.81 -1.07
N ARG A 175 1.45 -6.73 -0.41
CA ARG A 175 1.81 -5.46 -1.07
C ARG A 175 3.12 -5.56 -1.85
N LEU A 176 4.13 -6.25 -1.33
CA LEU A 176 5.38 -6.50 -2.04
C LEU A 176 5.16 -7.40 -3.26
N THR A 177 4.31 -8.44 -3.13
CA THR A 177 3.89 -9.27 -4.27
C THR A 177 3.18 -8.44 -5.35
N ARG A 178 2.35 -7.48 -4.94
CA ARG A 178 1.72 -6.53 -5.87
C ARG A 178 2.76 -5.68 -6.62
N MET A 179 3.77 -5.16 -5.92
CA MET A 179 4.85 -4.37 -6.54
C MET A 179 5.65 -5.21 -7.54
N ALA A 180 5.91 -6.49 -7.23
CA ALA A 180 6.60 -7.41 -8.14
C ALA A 180 5.89 -7.56 -9.50
N VAL A 181 4.55 -7.61 -9.52
CA VAL A 181 3.78 -7.76 -10.77
C VAL A 181 3.41 -6.43 -11.44
N GLU A 182 3.31 -5.34 -10.67
CA GLU A 182 2.89 -4.02 -11.18
C GLU A 182 4.07 -3.16 -11.63
N ASP A 183 5.15 -3.09 -10.84
CA ASP A 183 6.24 -2.14 -11.04
C ASP A 183 7.53 -2.78 -11.56
N ILE A 184 7.71 -4.10 -11.38
CA ILE A 184 8.84 -4.87 -11.92
C ILE A 184 8.42 -5.61 -13.20
N GLY A 185 7.34 -6.39 -13.13
CA GLY A 185 6.73 -7.03 -14.30
C GLY A 185 7.70 -7.97 -15.04
N LEU A 186 7.71 -7.88 -16.38
CA LEU A 186 8.59 -8.71 -17.20
C LEU A 186 10.00 -8.15 -17.37
N ALA A 187 10.30 -6.96 -16.83
CA ALA A 187 11.67 -6.47 -16.81
C ALA A 187 12.56 -7.34 -15.92
N ASP A 188 12.01 -7.93 -14.86
CA ASP A 188 12.64 -9.01 -14.12
C ASP A 188 11.60 -10.02 -13.58
N PRO A 189 11.27 -11.07 -14.35
CA PRO A 189 10.23 -12.04 -13.98
C PRO A 189 10.49 -12.82 -12.69
N ARG A 190 11.74 -12.82 -12.18
CA ARG A 190 12.11 -13.51 -10.94
C ARG A 190 11.53 -12.85 -9.70
N ALA A 191 11.10 -11.59 -9.79
CA ALA A 191 10.51 -10.84 -8.69
C ALA A 191 9.25 -11.49 -8.11
N LEU A 192 8.38 -12.06 -8.94
CA LEU A 192 7.16 -12.70 -8.46
C LEU A 192 7.45 -14.01 -7.69
N PRO A 193 8.22 -14.98 -8.23
CA PRO A 193 8.66 -16.13 -7.45
C PRO A 193 9.38 -15.75 -6.15
N MET A 194 10.29 -14.78 -6.19
CA MET A 194 10.98 -14.31 -4.99
C MET A 194 10.02 -13.72 -3.95
N ALA A 195 8.96 -13.02 -4.40
CA ALA A 195 7.93 -12.52 -3.50
C ALA A 195 7.13 -13.65 -2.82
N MET A 196 6.78 -14.69 -3.58
CA MET A 196 6.11 -15.87 -3.04
C MET A 196 7.01 -16.65 -2.08
N ASP A 197 8.31 -16.78 -2.38
CA ASP A 197 9.28 -17.45 -1.53
C ASP A 197 9.54 -16.69 -0.24
N ALA A 198 9.63 -15.36 -0.29
CA ALA A 198 9.75 -14.52 0.90
C ALA A 198 8.50 -14.61 1.79
N TRP A 199 7.30 -14.61 1.21
CA TRP A 199 6.06 -14.84 1.95
C TRP A 199 6.06 -16.23 2.58
N ASN A 200 6.31 -17.28 1.80
CA ASN A 200 6.45 -18.65 2.29
C ASN A 200 7.47 -18.80 3.43
N THR A 201 8.56 -18.04 3.37
CA THR A 201 9.59 -18.01 4.41
C THR A 201 9.05 -17.36 5.67
N TYR A 202 8.36 -16.22 5.55
CA TYR A 202 7.71 -15.57 6.70
C TYR A 202 6.68 -16.48 7.37
N ASP A 203 5.82 -17.16 6.59
CA ASP A 203 4.80 -18.08 7.14
C ASP A 203 5.42 -19.23 7.95
N ARG A 204 6.66 -19.64 7.64
CA ARG A 204 7.37 -20.73 8.32
C ARG A 204 8.15 -20.27 9.53
N LEU A 205 8.75 -19.07 9.48
CA LEU A 205 9.62 -18.56 10.53
C LEU A 205 8.89 -17.67 11.55
N GLY A 206 7.85 -16.96 11.13
CA GLY A 206 7.18 -15.95 11.94
C GLY A 206 8.05 -14.72 12.23
N SER A 207 7.60 -13.85 13.12
CA SER A 207 8.40 -12.71 13.60
C SER A 207 9.26 -13.10 14.80
N PRO A 208 10.49 -12.56 14.93
CA PRO A 208 11.12 -11.61 14.00
C PRO A 208 11.88 -12.25 12.82
N GLU A 209 12.24 -13.54 12.86
CA GLU A 209 13.18 -14.15 11.92
C GLU A 209 12.73 -14.10 10.45
N GLY A 210 11.42 -14.27 10.21
CA GLY A 210 10.81 -14.23 8.88
C GLY A 210 10.71 -12.82 8.29
N GLU A 211 10.76 -11.76 9.12
CA GLU A 211 10.71 -10.37 8.64
C GLU A 211 11.93 -10.03 7.77
N LEU A 212 13.06 -10.69 8.02
CA LEU A 212 14.27 -10.54 7.21
C LEU A 212 14.05 -10.96 5.75
N ALA A 213 13.18 -11.96 5.50
CA ALA A 213 12.83 -12.36 4.14
C ALA A 213 12.04 -11.26 3.40
N LEU A 214 11.15 -10.55 4.11
CA LEU A 214 10.41 -9.40 3.58
C LEU A 214 11.34 -8.20 3.33
N ALA A 215 12.33 -7.98 4.20
CA ALA A 215 13.36 -6.97 4.02
C ALA A 215 14.22 -7.27 2.77
N GLN A 216 14.69 -8.51 2.62
CA GLN A 216 15.43 -8.96 1.44
C GLN A 216 14.64 -8.74 0.15
N LEU A 217 13.36 -9.13 0.14
CA LEU A 217 12.47 -8.90 -1.00
C LEU A 217 12.33 -7.41 -1.31
N THR A 218 12.11 -6.58 -0.30
CA THR A 218 11.94 -5.13 -0.47
C THR A 218 13.16 -4.50 -1.15
N ILE A 219 14.36 -4.84 -0.68
CA ILE A 219 15.63 -4.37 -1.26
C ILE A 219 15.77 -4.84 -2.71
N TYR A 220 15.43 -6.10 -2.99
CA TYR A 220 15.49 -6.64 -4.35
C TYR A 220 14.54 -5.91 -5.30
N LEU A 221 13.27 -5.77 -4.92
CA LEU A 221 12.26 -5.07 -5.73
C LEU A 221 12.65 -3.62 -5.97
N ALA A 222 13.18 -2.94 -4.96
CA ALA A 222 13.69 -1.57 -5.10
C ALA A 222 14.92 -1.51 -6.02
N SER A 223 15.78 -2.52 -6.04
CA SER A 223 17.04 -2.47 -6.80
C SER A 223 16.93 -2.98 -8.25
N THR A 224 15.94 -3.81 -8.57
CA THR A 224 15.84 -4.44 -9.90
C THR A 224 15.21 -3.53 -10.98
N ALA A 225 15.27 -3.98 -12.24
CA ALA A 225 14.70 -3.30 -13.40
C ALA A 225 13.17 -3.12 -13.24
N LYS A 226 12.67 -1.95 -13.64
CA LYS A 226 11.26 -1.57 -13.50
C LYS A 226 10.51 -1.65 -14.83
N SER A 227 9.29 -2.16 -14.80
CA SER A 227 8.35 -2.10 -15.92
C SER A 227 6.91 -2.20 -15.42
N ASN A 228 6.09 -1.24 -15.83
CA ASN A 228 4.63 -1.31 -15.72
C ASN A 228 3.97 -1.64 -17.08
N ALA A 229 4.73 -2.15 -18.05
CA ALA A 229 4.24 -2.42 -19.41
C ALA A 229 3.12 -3.47 -19.40
N VAL A 230 3.26 -4.53 -18.60
CA VAL A 230 2.21 -5.56 -18.41
C VAL A 230 0.96 -4.95 -17.78
N TYR A 231 1.12 -4.17 -16.72
CA TYR A 231 0.00 -3.52 -16.03
C TYR A 231 -0.78 -2.57 -16.97
N SER A 232 -0.05 -1.78 -17.76
CA SER A 232 -0.64 -0.85 -18.72
C SER A 232 -1.34 -1.60 -19.86
N ALA A 233 -0.72 -2.65 -20.40
CA ALA A 233 -1.31 -3.51 -21.43
C ALA A 233 -2.62 -4.15 -20.97
N TYR A 234 -2.64 -4.69 -19.74
CA TYR A 234 -3.84 -5.28 -19.14
C TYR A 234 -4.95 -4.25 -19.00
N LYS A 235 -4.63 -3.03 -18.52
CA LYS A 235 -5.60 -1.94 -18.37
C LYS A 235 -6.22 -1.54 -19.71
N THR A 236 -5.43 -1.42 -20.78
CA THR A 236 -5.92 -1.10 -22.12
C THR A 236 -6.79 -2.22 -22.68
N ALA A 237 -6.35 -3.47 -22.59
CA ALA A 237 -7.15 -4.62 -23.04
C ALA A 237 -8.49 -4.72 -22.30
N ARG A 238 -8.48 -4.50 -20.98
CA ARG A 238 -9.69 -4.42 -20.14
C ARG A 238 -10.66 -3.33 -20.59
N ALA A 239 -10.14 -2.17 -21.01
CA ALA A 239 -10.97 -1.08 -21.51
C ALA A 239 -11.61 -1.43 -22.86
N ASP A 240 -10.84 -2.00 -23.79
CA ASP A 240 -11.35 -2.44 -25.10
C ASP A 240 -12.42 -3.52 -24.96
N VAL A 241 -12.22 -4.51 -24.09
CA VAL A 241 -13.23 -5.55 -23.81
C VAL A 241 -14.50 -4.94 -23.23
N SER A 242 -14.36 -3.95 -22.33
CA SER A 242 -15.53 -3.27 -21.77
C SER A 242 -16.29 -2.43 -22.80
N ALA A 243 -15.60 -1.87 -23.80
CA ALA A 243 -16.19 -0.98 -24.80
C ALA A 243 -16.76 -1.73 -26.02
N SER A 244 -16.20 -2.90 -26.36
CA SER A 244 -16.56 -3.66 -27.56
C SER A 244 -17.74 -4.63 -27.39
N GLY A 245 -18.23 -4.81 -26.16
CA GLY A 245 -19.34 -5.73 -25.88
C GLY A 245 -18.92 -7.19 -26.02
N THR A 246 -19.71 -7.99 -26.74
CA THR A 246 -19.49 -9.44 -26.89
C THR A 246 -19.17 -9.80 -28.34
N LEU A 247 -18.03 -9.32 -28.83
CA LEU A 247 -17.53 -9.70 -30.15
C LEU A 247 -17.24 -11.22 -30.18
N PRO A 248 -17.61 -11.93 -31.26
CA PRO A 248 -17.43 -13.36 -31.35
C PRO A 248 -15.96 -13.73 -31.53
N VAL A 249 -15.59 -14.94 -31.06
CA VAL A 249 -14.29 -15.52 -31.39
C VAL A 249 -14.22 -15.80 -32.90
N PRO A 250 -13.13 -15.39 -33.60
CA PRO A 250 -12.93 -15.70 -35.02
C PRO A 250 -13.05 -17.20 -35.32
N MET A 251 -13.65 -17.56 -36.46
CA MET A 251 -13.98 -18.96 -36.79
C MET A 251 -12.76 -19.89 -36.77
N HIS A 252 -11.61 -19.42 -37.26
CA HIS A 252 -10.35 -20.19 -37.28
C HIS A 252 -9.75 -20.40 -35.88
N LEU A 253 -10.18 -19.66 -34.85
CA LEU A 253 -9.73 -19.85 -33.47
C LEU A 253 -10.73 -20.63 -32.61
N ARG A 254 -11.91 -20.96 -33.14
CA ARG A 254 -12.92 -21.72 -32.39
C ARG A 254 -12.52 -23.19 -32.25
N ASN A 255 -12.77 -23.74 -31.07
CA ASN A 255 -12.62 -25.16 -30.82
C ASN A 255 -13.67 -25.97 -31.62
N ALA A 256 -13.25 -27.07 -32.26
CA ALA A 256 -14.11 -27.90 -33.13
C ALA A 256 -14.07 -29.40 -32.78
N PRO A 257 -14.40 -29.81 -31.54
CA PRO A 257 -14.27 -31.19 -31.09
C PRO A 257 -15.37 -32.11 -31.65
N THR A 258 -16.56 -31.57 -31.98
CA THR A 258 -17.70 -32.37 -32.46
C THR A 258 -17.80 -32.36 -33.97
N LYS A 259 -18.49 -33.37 -34.53
CA LYS A 259 -18.78 -33.45 -35.98
C LYS A 259 -19.58 -32.23 -36.47
N LEU A 260 -20.62 -31.86 -35.73
CA LEU A 260 -21.45 -30.70 -36.06
C LEU A 260 -20.63 -29.39 -36.09
N MET A 261 -19.73 -29.18 -35.13
CA MET A 261 -18.88 -27.97 -35.11
C MET A 261 -17.96 -27.89 -36.34
N LYS A 262 -17.39 -29.02 -36.77
CA LYS A 262 -16.56 -29.09 -37.99
C LYS A 262 -17.39 -28.81 -39.25
N GLU A 263 -18.60 -29.37 -39.32
CA GLU A 263 -19.55 -29.09 -40.41
C GLU A 263 -19.95 -27.61 -40.46
N LEU A 264 -20.09 -26.96 -39.30
CA LEU A 264 -20.31 -25.51 -39.17
C LEU A 264 -19.05 -24.66 -39.42
N GLY A 265 -17.91 -25.28 -39.77
CA GLY A 265 -16.67 -24.60 -40.13
C GLY A 265 -15.83 -24.10 -38.97
N TYR A 266 -16.06 -24.58 -37.73
CA TYR A 266 -15.26 -24.19 -36.57
C TYR A 266 -13.83 -24.69 -36.75
N GLY A 267 -12.84 -23.85 -36.43
CA GLY A 267 -11.41 -24.17 -36.61
C GLY A 267 -10.97 -24.27 -38.07
N LYS A 268 -11.86 -24.00 -39.04
CA LYS A 268 -11.50 -24.00 -40.46
C LYS A 268 -10.48 -22.90 -40.73
N ALA A 269 -9.45 -23.22 -41.51
CA ALA A 269 -8.31 -22.35 -41.82
C ALA A 269 -7.42 -21.96 -40.62
N TYR A 270 -7.54 -22.64 -39.48
CA TYR A 270 -6.55 -22.54 -38.42
C TYR A 270 -5.18 -22.99 -38.93
N GLN A 271 -4.15 -22.19 -38.67
CA GLN A 271 -2.77 -22.54 -38.91
C GLN A 271 -2.12 -22.97 -37.60
N TYR A 272 -1.65 -24.20 -37.55
CA TYR A 272 -0.88 -24.71 -36.41
C TYR A 272 0.56 -24.24 -36.54
N ASP A 273 0.97 -23.27 -35.72
CA ASP A 273 2.24 -22.57 -35.84
C ASP A 273 3.46 -23.51 -35.95
N HIS A 274 3.46 -24.65 -35.25
CA HIS A 274 4.57 -25.61 -35.29
C HIS A 274 4.76 -26.32 -36.64
N ASP A 275 3.74 -26.38 -37.48
CA ASP A 275 3.81 -26.96 -38.82
C ASP A 275 4.27 -25.93 -39.87
N ILE A 276 4.30 -24.65 -39.52
CA ILE A 276 4.73 -23.56 -40.40
C ILE A 276 6.25 -23.39 -40.32
N ALA A 277 6.90 -23.14 -41.47
CA ALA A 277 8.32 -22.85 -41.51
C ALA A 277 8.66 -21.64 -40.61
N GLY A 278 9.63 -21.82 -39.71
CA GLY A 278 9.97 -20.82 -38.69
C GLY A 278 9.09 -20.88 -37.43
N GLY A 279 8.10 -21.77 -37.38
CA GLY A 279 7.30 -22.06 -36.19
C GLY A 279 6.28 -20.98 -35.84
N VAL A 280 5.91 -20.10 -36.79
CA VAL A 280 4.97 -18.99 -36.58
C VAL A 280 4.13 -18.73 -37.82
N ALA A 281 2.80 -18.77 -37.70
CA ALA A 281 1.88 -18.36 -38.76
C ALA A 281 1.80 -16.83 -38.83
N LEU A 282 2.54 -16.20 -39.76
CA LEU A 282 2.70 -14.73 -39.81
C LEU A 282 1.47 -13.96 -40.31
N ASP A 283 0.55 -14.61 -41.02
CA ASP A 283 -0.65 -14.00 -41.57
C ASP A 283 -1.93 -14.35 -40.77
N GLN A 284 -1.82 -15.23 -39.77
CA GLN A 284 -2.93 -15.57 -38.88
C GLN A 284 -3.22 -14.43 -37.90
N THR A 285 -4.48 -13.95 -37.89
CA THR A 285 -4.97 -12.90 -36.97
C THR A 285 -5.55 -13.49 -35.69
N GLY A 286 -5.50 -12.70 -34.62
CA GLY A 286 -5.91 -13.11 -33.27
C GLY A 286 -7.17 -12.41 -32.76
N PHE A 287 -7.45 -11.22 -33.26
CA PHE A 287 -8.56 -10.39 -32.82
C PHE A 287 -9.83 -10.62 -33.66
N PRO A 288 -11.02 -10.31 -33.11
CA PRO A 288 -12.23 -10.14 -33.92
C PRO A 288 -12.00 -9.09 -35.01
N ASP A 289 -12.56 -9.32 -36.20
CA ASP A 289 -12.38 -8.44 -37.36
C ASP A 289 -12.86 -7.01 -37.06
N GLU A 290 -13.96 -6.88 -36.31
CA GLU A 290 -14.53 -5.57 -35.93
C GLU A 290 -13.64 -4.78 -34.96
N LEU A 291 -12.85 -5.48 -34.13
CA LEU A 291 -11.91 -4.83 -33.22
C LEU A 291 -10.63 -4.40 -33.94
N GLY A 292 -10.27 -5.15 -34.99
CA GLY A 292 -9.01 -5.04 -35.69
C GLY A 292 -7.80 -5.46 -34.83
N GLU A 293 -6.64 -5.54 -35.46
CA GLU A 293 -5.42 -5.94 -34.77
C GLU A 293 -4.91 -4.82 -33.85
N LYS A 294 -4.64 -5.16 -32.58
CA LYS A 294 -4.21 -4.23 -31.53
C LYS A 294 -2.80 -4.54 -31.04
N VAL A 295 -2.14 -3.53 -30.47
CA VAL A 295 -0.88 -3.69 -29.73
C VAL A 295 -1.08 -3.18 -28.31
N TYR A 296 -1.35 -4.09 -27.37
CA TYR A 296 -1.48 -3.74 -25.95
C TYR A 296 -0.14 -3.73 -25.22
N TYR A 297 0.65 -4.78 -25.40
CA TYR A 297 1.92 -4.94 -24.69
C TYR A 297 3.05 -4.25 -25.45
N GLN A 298 3.60 -3.19 -24.85
CA GLN A 298 4.73 -2.42 -25.38
C GLN A 298 5.88 -2.55 -24.37
N PRO A 299 6.78 -3.54 -24.54
CA PRO A 299 7.89 -3.73 -23.61
C PRO A 299 8.82 -2.50 -23.60
N VAL A 300 9.44 -2.25 -22.46
CA VAL A 300 10.40 -1.16 -22.26
C VAL A 300 11.84 -1.63 -22.41
N GLU A 301 12.76 -0.69 -22.63
CA GLU A 301 14.20 -0.95 -22.79
C GLU A 301 14.90 -1.18 -21.44
N ARG A 302 14.38 -2.09 -20.61
CA ARG A 302 14.91 -2.39 -19.27
C ARG A 302 14.87 -3.89 -18.98
N GLY A 303 15.94 -4.40 -18.39
CA GLY A 303 16.03 -5.80 -17.96
C GLY A 303 15.75 -6.79 -19.11
N LEU A 304 14.98 -7.83 -18.82
CA LEU A 304 14.64 -8.87 -19.81
C LEU A 304 13.71 -8.35 -20.92
N GLU A 305 12.98 -7.25 -20.70
CA GLU A 305 12.08 -6.70 -21.70
C GLU A 305 12.79 -6.19 -22.96
N VAL A 306 14.09 -5.86 -22.89
CA VAL A 306 14.90 -5.54 -24.07
C VAL A 306 14.84 -6.68 -25.10
N ARG A 307 15.07 -7.92 -24.66
CA ARG A 307 15.02 -9.10 -25.54
C ARG A 307 13.60 -9.43 -25.99
N LEU A 308 12.61 -9.23 -25.13
CA LEU A 308 11.21 -9.40 -25.51
C LEU A 308 10.80 -8.38 -26.58
N LYS A 309 11.25 -7.13 -26.46
CA LYS A 309 11.01 -6.06 -27.42
C LYS A 309 11.61 -6.40 -28.77
N GLU A 310 12.89 -6.74 -28.82
CA GLU A 310 13.58 -7.17 -30.05
C GLU A 310 12.80 -8.27 -30.79
N LYS A 311 12.42 -9.34 -30.06
CA LYS A 311 11.65 -10.45 -30.63
C LYS A 311 10.28 -10.01 -31.14
N LEU A 312 9.52 -9.26 -30.33
CA LEU A 312 8.15 -8.87 -30.67
C LEU A 312 8.10 -7.86 -31.81
N ASP A 313 9.06 -6.93 -31.87
CA ASP A 313 9.13 -5.95 -32.95
C ASP A 313 9.50 -6.61 -34.27
N ALA A 314 10.43 -7.57 -34.27
CA ALA A 314 10.74 -8.39 -35.45
C ALA A 314 9.50 -9.19 -35.92
N LEU A 315 8.77 -9.81 -35.00
CA LEU A 315 7.53 -10.53 -35.32
C LEU A 315 6.44 -9.60 -35.88
N ARG A 316 6.26 -8.42 -35.30
CA ARG A 316 5.28 -7.43 -35.78
C ARG A 316 5.61 -6.96 -37.19
N ALA A 317 6.89 -6.70 -37.48
CA ALA A 317 7.35 -6.36 -38.81
C ALA A 317 7.08 -7.51 -39.78
N ALA A 318 7.45 -8.75 -39.43
CA ALA A 318 7.20 -9.92 -40.28
C ALA A 318 5.70 -10.15 -40.55
N ARG A 319 4.84 -10.01 -39.53
CA ARG A 319 3.37 -10.08 -39.68
C ARG A 319 2.80 -8.97 -40.55
N ALA A 320 3.39 -7.77 -40.52
CA ALA A 320 2.94 -6.68 -41.38
C ALA A 320 3.27 -6.94 -42.87
N HIS A 321 4.35 -7.68 -43.15
CA HIS A 321 4.67 -8.11 -44.51
C HIS A 321 3.79 -9.30 -44.93
N GLY A 322 3.71 -10.36 -44.12
CA GLY A 322 2.91 -11.55 -44.45
C GLY A 322 1.42 -11.29 -44.67
N ARG A 323 0.86 -10.24 -44.04
CA ARG A 323 -0.53 -9.82 -44.28
C ARG A 323 -0.73 -9.05 -45.59
N LYS A 324 0.31 -8.41 -46.14
CA LYS A 324 0.24 -7.70 -47.44
C LYS A 324 0.34 -8.64 -48.63
N ASP A 325 0.99 -9.79 -48.44
CA ASP A 325 1.21 -10.79 -49.50
C ASP A 325 0.00 -11.73 -49.71
N LYS A 326 -1.12 -11.49 -49.01
CA LYS A 326 -2.40 -12.17 -49.26
C LYS A 326 -3.10 -11.47 -50.45
N PRO A 327 -3.38 -12.18 -51.55
CA PRO A 327 -4.09 -11.62 -52.71
C PRO A 327 -5.54 -11.25 -52.40
#